data_AF-A0A7J2HNI2-F1
#
_entry.id   AF-A0A7J2HNI2-F1
#
_cell.length_a   1.000
_cell.length_b   1.000
_cell.length_c   1.000
_cell.angle_alpha   90.00
_cell.angle_beta   90.00
_cell.angle_gamma   90.00
#
_symmetry.space_group_name_H-M   'P 1'
#
loop_
_entity.id
_entity.type
_entity.pdbx_description
1 polymer ?
#
loop_
_entity_poly.entity_id
_entity_poly.type
_entity_poly.pdbx_seq_one_letter_code
_entity_poly.pdbx_strand_id
1 'polypeptide(L)'
;MDRTDVAGMKMANEKSGGKENSSQDVLKTGIPGFDVLFSTGGIPKGNTVIVAGGAGTGKSTLCRQICMNLVSKGKQCMYVSFEESIPRIEKSMLSFGWDVRKY
;
A
#
# COMPACT_ATOMS: atom_id res chain seq x y z
N MET A 1 -67.09 13.07 -17.05
CA MET A 1 -66.31 12.51 -15.92
C MET A 1 -66.20 11.01 -16.18
N ASP A 2 -65.11 10.46 -16.70
CA ASP A 2 -63.74 10.94 -16.90
C ASP A 2 -63.12 10.16 -18.09
N ARG A 3 -62.44 10.89 -18.98
CA ARG A 3 -61.59 10.46 -20.11
C ARG A 3 -60.34 11.34 -20.03
N THR A 4 -59.36 10.91 -19.25
CA THR A 4 -58.00 11.48 -19.10
C THR A 4 -57.28 10.50 -18.15
N ASP A 5 -56.11 9.90 -18.36
CA ASP A 5 -54.95 10.22 -19.17
C ASP A 5 -54.16 8.94 -19.51
N VAL A 6 -54.07 8.63 -20.79
CA VAL A 6 -53.07 7.72 -21.36
C VAL A 6 -52.01 8.62 -22.03
N ALA A 7 -51.11 9.22 -21.25
CA ALA A 7 -49.90 9.88 -21.76
C ALA A 7 -49.01 10.33 -20.61
N GLY A 8 -47.89 9.63 -20.40
CA GLY A 8 -46.92 9.98 -19.35
C GLY A 8 -45.59 9.26 -19.46
N MET A 9 -45.12 8.98 -20.68
CA MET A 9 -43.71 8.66 -20.92
C MET A 9 -42.87 9.92 -20.72
N LYS A 10 -42.05 9.93 -19.65
CA LYS A 10 -40.77 10.63 -19.40
C LYS A 10 -40.63 10.71 -17.86
N MET A 11 -39.52 10.33 -17.26
CA MET A 11 -38.22 10.99 -17.42
C MET A 11 -37.09 9.98 -17.27
N ALA A 12 -36.14 10.04 -18.20
CA ALA A 12 -34.80 9.52 -17.98
C ALA A 12 -34.23 10.18 -16.72
N ASN A 13 -33.85 9.39 -15.71
CA ASN A 13 -32.89 9.87 -14.74
C ASN A 13 -31.51 9.47 -15.24
N GLU A 14 -30.97 10.36 -16.07
CA GLU A 14 -29.55 10.47 -16.34
C GLU A 14 -28.86 10.77 -15.00
N LYS A 15 -28.48 9.72 -14.27
CA LYS A 15 -27.50 9.85 -13.21
C LYS A 15 -26.17 10.15 -13.87
N SER A 16 -26.00 11.44 -14.11
CA SER A 16 -24.74 12.15 -14.29
C SER A 16 -23.65 11.54 -13.41
N GLY A 17 -22.52 11.28 -14.05
CA GLY A 17 -21.37 10.63 -13.44
C GLY A 17 -20.85 11.41 -12.24
N GLY A 18 -20.89 10.77 -11.07
CA GLY A 18 -19.74 10.77 -10.19
C GLY A 18 -19.02 9.46 -10.45
N LYS A 19 -17.79 9.49 -10.98
CA LYS A 19 -16.91 8.32 -10.92
C LYS A 19 -16.87 7.93 -9.44
N GLU A 20 -17.44 6.77 -9.09
CA GLU A 20 -17.16 6.11 -7.83
C GLU A 20 -15.64 6.15 -7.68
N ASN A 21 -15.14 6.73 -6.57
CA ASN A 21 -13.72 6.69 -6.25
C ASN A 21 -13.33 5.23 -6.29
N SER A 22 -12.65 4.81 -7.36
CA SER A 22 -12.08 3.48 -7.42
C SER A 22 -11.18 3.37 -6.19
N SER A 23 -11.55 2.50 -5.26
CA SER A 23 -10.76 2.20 -4.09
C SER A 23 -9.38 1.80 -4.59
N GLN A 24 -8.44 2.74 -4.64
CA GLN A 24 -7.13 2.46 -5.18
C GLN A 24 -6.52 1.40 -4.28
N ASP A 25 -6.14 0.27 -4.87
CA ASP A 25 -5.47 -0.79 -4.14
C ASP A 25 -4.13 -0.24 -3.66
N VAL A 26 -3.94 -0.17 -2.34
CA VAL A 26 -2.80 0.46 -1.70
C VAL A 26 -2.10 -0.52 -0.77
N LEU A 27 -0.77 -0.51 -0.82
CA LEU A 27 0.08 -1.22 0.11
C LEU A 27 0.42 -0.32 1.29
N LYS A 28 -0.20 -0.58 2.44
CA LYS A 28 0.18 0.07 3.71
C LYS A 28 1.52 -0.49 4.19
N THR A 29 2.52 0.36 4.34
CA THR A 29 3.86 -0.06 4.78
C THR A 29 3.92 -0.43 6.26
N GLY A 30 2.93 0.01 7.05
CA GLY A 30 2.92 -0.18 8.50
C GLY A 30 3.83 0.80 9.24
N ILE A 31 4.33 1.83 8.55
CA ILE A 31 5.10 2.93 9.12
C ILE A 31 4.23 4.19 8.96
N PRO A 32 3.48 4.61 10.00
CA PRO A 32 2.48 5.68 9.85
C PRO A 32 3.04 6.97 9.27
N GLY A 33 4.23 7.40 9.73
CA GLY A 33 4.88 8.61 9.24
C GLY A 33 5.32 8.55 7.77
N PHE A 34 5.49 7.34 7.20
CA PHE A 34 5.82 7.15 5.78
C PHE A 34 4.54 7.01 4.94
N ASP A 35 3.56 6.27 5.44
CA ASP A 35 2.27 6.04 4.76
C ASP A 35 1.53 7.37 4.48
N VAL A 36 1.58 8.33 5.40
CA VAL A 36 0.93 9.65 5.23
C VAL A 36 1.59 10.55 4.17
N LEU A 37 2.82 10.23 3.74
CA LEU A 37 3.49 10.99 2.66
C LEU A 37 2.87 10.73 1.30
N PHE A 38 2.19 9.60 1.14
CA PHE A 38 1.40 9.29 -0.05
C PHE A 38 0.00 9.87 0.13
N SER A 39 -0.52 10.61 -0.85
CA SER A 39 -1.90 11.14 -0.81
C SER A 39 -2.96 10.05 -0.66
N THR A 40 -2.65 8.83 -1.09
CA THR A 40 -3.44 7.60 -0.96
C THR A 40 -3.29 6.92 0.42
N GLY A 41 -2.43 7.45 1.29
CA GLY A 41 -2.12 6.92 2.61
C GLY A 41 -1.28 5.64 2.61
N GLY A 42 -0.58 5.32 1.53
CA GLY A 42 0.24 4.13 1.34
C GLY A 42 0.70 4.02 -0.12
N ILE A 43 1.58 3.08 -0.45
CA ILE A 43 2.12 2.95 -1.80
C ILE A 43 1.02 2.43 -2.73
N PRO A 44 0.63 3.14 -3.80
CA PRO A 44 -0.34 2.63 -4.77
C PRO A 44 0.16 1.34 -5.42
N LYS A 45 -0.72 0.36 -5.62
CA LYS A 45 -0.36 -0.92 -6.23
C LYS A 45 0.16 -0.73 -7.65
N GLY A 46 1.22 -1.46 -7.98
CA GLY A 46 1.89 -1.39 -9.28
C GLY A 46 2.99 -0.30 -9.35
N ASN A 47 3.15 0.50 -8.29
CA ASN A 47 4.20 1.52 -8.26
C ASN A 47 5.56 0.94 -7.85
N THR A 48 6.62 1.53 -8.40
CA THR A 48 8.00 1.37 -7.95
C THR A 48 8.40 2.58 -7.12
N VAL A 49 9.04 2.35 -5.97
CA VAL A 49 9.51 3.40 -5.05
C VAL A 49 11.03 3.33 -4.93
N ILE A 50 11.70 4.48 -5.07
CA ILE A 50 13.14 4.61 -4.86
C ILE A 50 13.39 5.35 -3.55
N VAL A 51 14.22 4.76 -2.69
CA VAL A 51 14.67 5.39 -1.44
C VAL A 51 16.15 5.75 -1.59
N ALA A 52 16.45 7.05 -1.67
CA ALA A 52 17.81 7.57 -1.85
C ALA A 52 18.29 8.36 -0.63
N GLY A 53 19.61 8.37 -0.41
CA GLY A 53 20.24 9.08 0.71
C GLY A 53 21.63 8.56 1.04
N GLY A 54 22.42 9.33 1.80
CA GLY A 54 23.80 9.00 2.18
C GLY A 54 23.94 7.71 3.01
N ALA A 55 25.17 7.24 3.21
CA ALA A 55 25.43 6.09 4.08
C ALA A 55 24.91 6.34 5.51
N GLY A 56 24.34 5.34 6.16
CA GLY A 56 23.83 5.46 7.53
C GLY A 56 22.47 6.17 7.68
N THR A 57 21.86 6.70 6.62
CA THR A 57 20.54 7.39 6.72
C THR A 57 19.33 6.45 6.93
N GLY A 58 19.56 5.16 7.12
CA GLY A 58 18.49 4.20 7.46
C GLY A 58 17.75 3.56 6.29
N LYS A 59 18.23 3.68 5.04
CA LYS A 59 17.57 3.10 3.84
C LYS A 59 17.28 1.60 3.98
N SER A 60 18.31 0.81 4.31
CA SER A 60 18.16 -0.64 4.48
C SER A 60 17.22 -0.97 5.64
N THR A 61 17.29 -0.21 6.72
CA THR A 61 16.40 -0.35 7.88
C THR A 61 14.94 -0.09 7.49
N LEU A 62 14.67 0.98 6.74
CA LEU A 62 13.33 1.28 6.22
C LEU A 62 12.80 0.12 5.38
N CYS A 63 13.57 -0.34 4.38
CA CYS A 63 13.14 -1.46 3.52
C CYS A 63 12.88 -2.76 4.32
N ARG A 64 13.73 -3.07 5.29
CA ARG A 64 13.57 -4.24 6.17
C ARG A 64 12.32 -4.13 7.04
N GLN A 65 12.06 -2.95 7.62
CA GLN A 65 10.88 -2.71 8.44
C GLN A 65 9.59 -2.87 7.62
N ILE A 66 9.57 -2.34 6.39
CA ILE A 66 8.44 -2.51 5.47
C ILE A 66 8.23 -4.01 5.19
N CYS A 67 9.27 -4.75 4.81
CA CYS A 67 9.15 -6.20 4.57
C CYS A 67 8.64 -6.95 5.80
N MET A 68 9.18 -6.65 6.98
CA MET A 68 8.77 -7.26 8.25
C MET A 68 7.29 -6.98 8.57
N ASN A 69 6.84 -5.75 8.39
CA ASN A 69 5.45 -5.34 8.61
C ASN A 69 4.48 -6.02 7.63
N LEU A 70 4.92 -6.28 6.41
CA LEU A 70 4.10 -6.91 5.38
C LEU A 70 4.04 -8.43 5.59
N VAL A 71 5.17 -9.08 5.83
CA VAL A 71 5.22 -10.53 6.04
C VAL A 71 4.48 -10.95 7.32
N SER A 72 4.57 -10.13 8.38
CA SER A 72 3.78 -10.35 9.62
C SER A 72 2.27 -10.25 9.42
N LYS A 73 1.81 -9.65 8.33
CA LYS A 73 0.40 -9.57 7.92
C LYS A 73 0.04 -10.62 6.85
N GLY A 74 0.87 -11.64 6.65
CA GLY A 74 0.66 -12.71 5.69
C GLY A 74 0.87 -12.30 4.22
N LYS A 75 1.59 -11.21 3.95
CA LYS A 75 1.97 -10.83 2.58
C LYS A 75 3.27 -11.53 2.17
N GLN A 76 3.33 -12.02 0.94
CA GLN A 76 4.57 -12.54 0.37
C GLN A 76 5.53 -11.38 0.04
N CYS A 77 6.77 -11.49 0.52
CA CYS A 77 7.80 -10.47 0.36
C CYS A 77 9.10 -11.13 -0.10
N MET A 78 9.87 -10.43 -0.93
CA MET A 78 11.22 -10.82 -1.30
C MET A 78 12.16 -9.65 -1.00
N TYR A 79 13.20 -9.91 -0.20
CA TYR A 79 14.24 -8.94 0.10
C TYR A 79 15.53 -9.39 -0.58
N VAL A 80 16.01 -8.59 -1.54
CA VAL A 80 17.25 -8.84 -2.28
C VAL A 80 18.31 -7.83 -1.82
N SER A 81 19.49 -8.31 -1.47
CA SER A 81 20.62 -7.46 -1.07
C SER A 81 21.88 -7.88 -1.83
N PHE A 82 22.67 -6.88 -2.23
CA PHE A 82 24.00 -7.07 -2.83
C PHE A 82 25.14 -6.70 -1.86
N GLU A 83 24.81 -6.07 -0.72
CA GLU A 83 25.79 -5.48 0.21
C GLU A 83 25.98 -6.33 1.48
N GLU A 84 24.95 -7.08 1.89
CA GLU A 84 24.97 -7.84 3.14
C GLU A 84 24.53 -9.29 2.91
N SER A 85 25.19 -10.23 3.59
CA SER A 85 24.82 -11.64 3.58
C SER A 85 23.54 -11.89 4.39
N ILE A 86 22.84 -12.99 4.10
CA ILE A 86 21.62 -13.40 4.81
C ILE A 86 21.82 -13.43 6.34
N PRO A 87 22.86 -14.07 6.91
CA PRO A 87 23.04 -14.10 8.36
C PRO A 87 23.24 -12.70 8.99
N ARG A 88 23.85 -11.77 8.25
CA ARG A 88 24.06 -10.40 8.71
C ARG A 88 22.75 -9.60 8.72
N ILE A 89 21.92 -9.80 7.69
CA ILE A 89 20.58 -9.22 7.60
C ILE A 89 19.71 -9.73 8.76
N GLU A 90 19.66 -11.05 8.96
CA GLU A 90 18.88 -11.68 10.05
C GLU A 90 19.30 -11.16 11.41
N LYS A 91 20.62 -11.11 11.69
CA LYS A 91 21.15 -10.57 12.95
C LYS A 91 20.79 -9.10 13.14
N SER A 92 20.88 -8.29 12.08
CA SER A 92 20.49 -6.88 12.13
C SER A 92 19.01 -6.72 12.43
N MET A 93 18.13 -7.45 11.74
CA MET A 93 16.69 -7.41 11.99
C MET A 93 16.34 -7.85 13.41
N LEU A 94 16.99 -8.92 13.91
CA LEU A 94 16.76 -9.41 15.27
C LEU A 94 17.13 -8.37 16.34
N SER A 95 18.14 -7.52 16.10
CA SER A 95 18.52 -6.43 17.01
C SER A 95 17.43 -5.36 17.17
N PHE A 96 16.53 -5.23 16.20
CA PHE A 96 15.32 -4.39 16.28
C PHE A 96 14.09 -5.15 16.81
N GLY A 97 14.25 -6.40 17.24
CA GLY A 97 13.15 -7.28 17.65
C GLY A 97 12.39 -7.92 16.48
N TRP A 98 12.90 -7.79 15.25
CA TRP A 98 12.28 -8.37 14.05
C TRP A 98 12.88 -9.74 13.75
N ASP A 99 12.25 -10.80 14.27
CA ASP A 99 12.67 -12.18 13.98
C ASP A 99 12.06 -12.67 12.66
N VAL A 100 12.76 -12.40 11.56
CA VAL A 100 12.32 -12.72 10.19
C VAL A 100 12.26 -14.21 9.90
N ARG A 101 13.02 -15.04 10.63
CA ARG A 101 13.10 -16.50 10.43
C ARG A 101 11.80 -17.24 10.79
N LYS A 102 10.82 -16.54 11.35
CA LYS A 102 9.48 -17.06 11.64
C LYS A 102 8.57 -17.11 10.41
N TYR A 103 9.00 -16.55 9.28
CA TYR A 103 8.26 -16.42 8.03
C TYR A 103 9.04 -17.05 6.89
#